data_AF-A0A2J5P5G7-F1
#
_entry.id   AF-A0A2J5P5G7-F1
#
_cell.length_a   1.000
_cell.length_b   1.000
_cell.length_c   1.000
_cell.angle_alpha   90.00
_cell.angle_beta   90.00
_cell.angle_gamma   90.00
#
_symmetry.space_group_name_H-M   'P 1'
#
loop_
_entity.id
_entity.type
_entity.pdbx_description
1 polymer ?
#
loop_
_entity_poly.entity_id
_entity_poly.type
_entity_poly.pdbx_seq_one_letter_code
_entity_poly.pdbx_strand_id
1 'polypeptide(L)'
;LNGIPPVVTHGLQIGGGIIVVVGYAMVINMMSVKYLMPFFFAGFLIAAFTSFNLVGLGGMGLVGALLYIQLSPKYQPKTLTAVADGGPASLNNNDDLDA
;
A
#
# COMPACT_ATOMS: atom_id res chain seq x y z
N LEU A 1 -39.10 -23.47 -7.48
CA LEU A 1 -38.67 -22.96 -6.16
C LEU A 1 -38.93 -23.97 -5.00
N ASN A 2 -39.32 -25.23 -5.27
CA ASN A 2 -39.72 -26.20 -4.25
C ASN A 2 -38.88 -27.50 -4.30
N GLY A 3 -37.58 -27.38 -4.55
CA GLY A 3 -36.73 -28.55 -4.83
C GLY A 3 -35.22 -28.35 -4.71
N ILE A 4 -34.75 -27.22 -4.16
CA ILE A 4 -33.34 -27.08 -3.82
C ILE A 4 -33.18 -27.66 -2.41
N PRO A 5 -32.53 -28.83 -2.26
CA PRO A 5 -32.39 -29.45 -0.96
C PRO A 5 -31.55 -28.52 -0.05
N PRO A 6 -31.86 -28.46 1.26
CA PRO A 6 -31.26 -27.51 2.19
C PRO A 6 -29.72 -27.55 2.18
N VAL A 7 -29.12 -28.71 1.89
CA VAL A 7 -27.67 -28.90 1.77
C VAL A 7 -27.02 -28.02 0.70
N VAL A 8 -27.70 -27.78 -0.43
CA VAL A 8 -27.18 -26.93 -1.52
C VAL A 8 -27.28 -25.46 -1.14
N THR A 9 -28.39 -25.07 -0.50
CA THR A 9 -28.59 -23.71 0.01
C THR A 9 -27.59 -23.38 1.13
N HIS A 10 -27.33 -24.32 2.04
CA HIS A 10 -26.31 -24.18 3.08
C HIS A 10 -24.90 -24.10 2.48
N GLY A 11 -24.56 -24.98 1.54
CA GLY A 11 -23.27 -24.95 0.84
C GLY A 11 -23.04 -23.62 0.11
N LEU A 12 -24.07 -23.08 -0.53
CA LEU A 12 -24.01 -21.79 -1.22
C LEU A 12 -23.86 -20.61 -0.25
N GLN A 13 -24.50 -20.67 0.92
CA GLN A 13 -24.36 -19.63 1.96
C GLN A 13 -22.93 -19.58 2.52
N ILE A 14 -22.30 -20.74 2.72
CA ILE A 14 -20.90 -20.84 3.16
C ILE A 14 -19.95 -20.38 2.06
N GLY A 15 -20.21 -20.79 0.81
CA GLY A 15 -19.45 -20.33 -0.36
C GLY A 15 -19.54 -18.82 -0.58
N GLY A 16 -20.72 -18.24 -0.32
CA GLY A 16 -20.97 -16.80 -0.34
C GLY A 16 -20.19 -16.02 0.72
N GLY A 17 -19.71 -16.65 1.79
CA GLY A 17 -18.81 -16.04 2.75
C GLY A 17 -17.36 -15.99 2.26
N ILE A 18 -16.89 -17.08 1.64
CA ILE A 18 -15.49 -17.22 1.17
C ILE A 18 -15.21 -16.35 -0.06
N ILE A 19 -16.20 -16.15 -0.94
CA ILE A 19 -16.02 -15.32 -2.14
C ILE A 19 -15.64 -13.87 -1.82
N VAL A 20 -16.07 -13.34 -0.68
CA VAL A 20 -15.75 -11.97 -0.24
C VAL A 20 -14.24 -11.81 0.01
N VAL A 21 -13.57 -12.85 0.56
CA VAL A 21 -12.12 -12.85 0.80
C VAL A 21 -11.34 -12.76 -0.51
N VAL A 22 -11.81 -13.44 -1.56
CA VAL A 22 -11.21 -13.38 -2.90
C VAL A 22 -11.35 -11.96 -3.49
N GLY A 23 -12.47 -11.28 -3.24
CA GLY A 23 -12.69 -9.89 -3.66
C GLY A 23 -11.68 -8.92 -3.03
N TYR A 24 -11.44 -9.03 -1.72
CA TYR A 24 -10.39 -8.23 -1.07
C TYR A 24 -9.00 -8.54 -1.62
N ALA A 25 -8.71 -9.82 -1.88
CA ALA A 25 -7.44 -10.24 -2.48
C ALA A 25 -7.22 -9.62 -3.87
N MET A 26 -8.26 -9.50 -4.71
CA MET A 26 -8.17 -8.85 -6.03
C MET A 26 -7.74 -7.37 -5.90
N VAL A 27 -8.31 -6.65 -4.93
CA VAL A 27 -7.99 -5.24 -4.67
C VAL A 27 -6.55 -5.11 -4.15
N ILE A 28 -6.18 -5.91 -3.16
CA ILE A 28 -4.83 -5.90 -2.56
C ILE A 28 -3.78 -6.27 -3.60
N ASN A 29 -4.07 -7.26 -4.44
CA ASN A 29 -3.15 -7.75 -5.46
C ASN A 29 -2.85 -6.68 -6.52
N MET A 30 -3.82 -5.85 -6.92
CA MET A 30 -3.55 -4.81 -7.91
C MET A 30 -2.77 -3.61 -7.35
N MET A 31 -2.78 -3.44 -6.03
CA MET A 31 -1.90 -2.53 -5.29
C MET A 31 -0.59 -3.18 -4.83
N SER A 32 -0.24 -4.39 -5.31
CA SER A 32 0.87 -5.18 -4.78
C SER A 32 2.23 -4.49 -4.92
N VAL A 33 2.62 -3.80 -3.84
CA VAL A 33 3.97 -3.31 -3.59
C VAL A 33 4.51 -4.13 -2.41
N LYS A 34 5.53 -4.97 -2.64
CA LYS A 34 6.12 -5.87 -1.60
C LYS A 34 6.54 -5.14 -0.31
N TYR A 35 6.78 -3.84 -0.41
CA TYR A 35 7.13 -2.94 0.69
C TYR A 35 5.95 -2.52 1.57
N LEU A 36 4.71 -2.60 1.07
CA LEU A 36 3.48 -2.22 1.81
C LEU A 36 2.80 -3.40 2.52
N MET A 37 3.24 -4.64 2.28
CA MET A 37 2.75 -5.83 2.98
C MET A 37 2.77 -5.71 4.51
N PRO A 38 3.85 -5.24 5.16
CA PRO A 38 3.88 -5.12 6.63
C PRO A 38 2.83 -4.15 7.17
N PHE A 39 2.55 -3.07 6.42
CA PHE A 39 1.55 -2.07 6.80
C PHE A 39 0.13 -2.63 6.73
N PHE A 40 -0.17 -3.42 5.70
CA PHE A 40 -1.43 -4.12 5.56
C PHE A 40 -1.68 -5.10 6.73
N PHE A 41 -0.68 -5.91 7.08
CA PHE A 41 -0.80 -6.85 8.22
C PHE A 41 -0.89 -6.14 9.57
N ALA A 42 -0.13 -5.06 9.79
CA ALA A 42 -0.21 -4.29 11.01
C ALA A 42 -1.60 -3.65 11.19
N GLY A 43 -2.14 -3.02 10.14
CA GLY A 43 -3.49 -2.45 10.15
C GLY A 43 -4.58 -3.51 10.33
N PHE A 44 -4.44 -4.68 9.69
CA PHE A 44 -5.34 -5.81 9.88
C PHE A 44 -5.33 -6.34 11.32
N LEU A 45 -4.15 -6.45 11.93
CA LEU A 45 -4.03 -6.93 13.31
C LEU A 45 -4.68 -5.94 14.29
N ILE A 46 -4.46 -4.64 14.10
CA ILE A 46 -5.12 -3.58 14.87
C ILE A 46 -6.65 -3.62 14.67
N ALA A 47 -7.12 -3.89 13.45
CA ALA A 47 -8.54 -4.05 13.14
C ALA A 47 -9.17 -5.28 13.80
N ALA A 48 -8.45 -6.40 13.87
CA ALA A 48 -8.97 -7.63 14.45
C ALA A 48 -9.26 -7.50 15.95
N PHE A 49 -8.50 -6.67 16.66
CA PHE A 49 -8.66 -6.43 18.10
C PHE A 49 -9.47 -5.18 18.44
N THR A 50 -9.80 -4.33 17.45
CA THR A 50 -10.49 -3.06 17.70
C THR A 50 -11.76 -2.93 16.89
N SER A 51 -12.88 -2.66 17.56
CA SER A 51 -14.19 -2.43 16.92
C SER A 51 -14.33 -0.99 16.39
N PHE A 52 -13.37 -0.54 15.57
CA PHE A 52 -13.47 0.76 14.90
C PHE A 52 -14.28 0.69 13.61
N ASN A 53 -14.90 1.82 13.25
CA ASN A 53 -15.59 1.96 11.97
C ASN A 53 -14.60 1.87 10.81
N LEU A 54 -15.05 1.36 9.66
CA LEU A 54 -14.27 1.23 8.42
C LEU A 54 -13.57 2.54 8.03
N VAL A 55 -14.24 3.67 8.23
CA VAL A 55 -13.68 5.00 7.97
C VAL A 55 -12.55 5.35 8.93
N GLY A 56 -12.70 5.01 10.22
CA GLY A 56 -11.67 5.25 11.24
C GLY A 56 -10.41 4.43 10.98
N LEU A 57 -10.58 3.18 10.55
CA LEU A 57 -9.46 2.30 10.22
C LEU A 57 -8.76 2.72 8.92
N GLY A 58 -9.54 3.17 7.93
CA GLY A 58 -9.00 3.78 6.71
C GLY A 58 -8.21 5.07 6.99
N GLY A 59 -8.71 5.93 7.88
CA GLY A 59 -8.02 7.15 8.30
C GLY A 59 -6.72 6.88 9.06
N MET A 60 -6.73 5.93 10.00
CA MET A 60 -5.50 5.51 10.71
C MET A 60 -4.46 4.91 9.75
N GLY A 61 -4.92 4.12 8.77
CA GLY A 61 -4.08 3.61 7.68
C GLY A 61 -3.51 4.72 6.79
N LEU A 62 -4.30 5.73 6.46
CA LEU A 62 -3.85 6.88 5.67
C LEU A 62 -2.75 7.67 6.40
N VAL A 63 -2.98 7.99 7.67
CA VAL A 63 -2.02 8.74 8.50
C VAL A 63 -0.71 7.95 8.66
N GLY A 64 -0.80 6.64 8.92
CA GLY A 64 0.39 5.76 8.98
C GLY A 64 1.19 5.73 7.67
N ALA A 65 0.51 5.68 6.52
CA ALA A 65 1.14 5.73 5.21
C ALA A 65 1.80 7.09 4.91
N LEU A 66 1.13 8.20 5.26
CA LEU A 66 1.66 9.56 5.09
C LEU A 66 2.84 9.86 6.01
N LEU A 67 2.88 9.27 7.20
CA LEU A 67 4.04 9.38 8.08
C LEU A 67 5.20 8.54 7.54
N TYR A 68 4.92 7.34 7.01
CA TYR A 68 5.93 6.47 6.42
C TYR A 68 6.56 7.03 5.14
N ILE A 69 5.78 7.69 4.27
CA ILE A 69 6.31 8.34 3.06
C ILE A 69 7.20 9.55 3.41
N GLN A 70 6.87 10.29 4.47
CA GLN A 70 7.67 11.41 4.94
C GLN A 70 8.94 10.95 5.66
N LEU A 71 8.90 9.79 6.33
CA LEU A 71 10.03 9.25 7.08
C LEU A 71 10.93 8.33 6.26
N SER A 72 10.46 7.74 5.15
CA SER A 72 11.29 7.03 4.16
C SER A 72 11.97 8.04 3.24
N PRO A 73 13.25 8.37 3.42
CA PRO A 73 13.93 9.41 2.65
C PRO A 73 14.32 8.84 1.29
N LYS A 74 13.34 8.68 0.40
CA LYS A 74 13.57 8.49 -1.04
C LYS A 74 13.65 9.83 -1.79
N TYR A 75 13.61 10.94 -1.04
CA TYR A 75 13.95 12.30 -1.48
C TYR A 75 15.23 12.79 -0.81
N GLN A 76 16.25 11.94 -0.69
CA GLN A 76 17.57 12.47 -0.97
C GLN A 76 17.73 12.33 -2.49
N PRO A 77 17.53 13.40 -3.30
CA PRO A 77 18.37 13.50 -4.49
C PRO A 77 19.76 13.22 -3.95
N LYS A 78 20.43 12.22 -4.50
CA LYS A 78 21.81 11.88 -4.17
C LYS A 78 22.58 13.18 -4.32
N THR A 79 22.67 13.97 -3.24
CA THR A 79 23.44 15.20 -3.21
C THR A 79 24.82 14.65 -3.34
N LEU A 80 25.35 14.81 -4.56
CA LEU A 80 26.73 14.58 -4.89
C LEU A 80 27.50 15.25 -3.76
N THR A 81 28.00 14.42 -2.85
CA THR A 81 28.76 14.84 -1.70
C THR A 81 29.94 15.61 -2.24
N ALA A 82 30.02 16.85 -1.79
CA ALA A 82 31.11 17.78 -1.97
C ALA A 82 32.46 17.09 -2.15
N VAL A 83 33.05 17.24 -3.34
CA VAL A 83 34.48 17.47 -3.41
C VAL A 83 34.68 18.96 -3.12
N ALA A 84 35.06 19.24 -1.88
CA ALA A 84 35.65 20.52 -1.51
C ALA A 84 36.99 20.62 -2.24
N ASP A 85 37.01 21.32 -3.38
CA ASP A 85 38.24 21.91 -3.91
C ASP A 85 37.96 23.35 -4.30
N GLY A 86 38.71 24.27 -3.68
CA GLY A 86 38.49 25.71 -3.74
C GLY A 86 39.02 26.34 -5.02
N GLY A 87 38.29 26.18 -6.13
CA GLY A 87 38.60 26.84 -7.41
C GLY A 87 37.39 27.59 -7.99
N PRO A 88 37.58 28.76 -8.62
CA PRO A 88 36.47 29.51 -9.20
C PRO A 88 36.01 28.87 -10.53
N ALA A 89 34.68 28.82 -10.69
CA ALA A 89 33.93 28.79 -11.94
C ALA A 89 34.16 27.64 -12.96
N SER A 90 33.17 26.77 -13.10
CA SER A 90 32.40 26.73 -14.35
C SER A 90 30.98 26.23 -14.09
N LEU A 91 29.99 27.07 -14.37
CA LEU A 91 28.62 26.61 -14.59
C LEU A 91 28.60 26.05 -16.01
N ASN A 92 28.94 24.78 -16.16
CA ASN A 92 28.75 24.07 -17.42
C ASN A 92 27.28 23.65 -17.50
N ASN A 93 26.45 24.57 -18.01
CA ASN A 93 25.12 24.27 -18.51
C ASN A 93 25.26 23.92 -20.00
N ASN A 94 25.54 22.65 -20.30
CA ASN A 94 25.40 22.08 -21.63
C ASN A 94 24.44 20.87 -21.45
N ASP A 95 23.18 20.96 -21.88
CA ASP A 95 22.74 20.74 -23.26
C ASP A 95 22.88 19.29 -23.73
N ASP A 96 22.39 18.32 -22.94
CA ASP A 96 22.08 16.97 -23.43
C ASP A 96 20.55 16.78 -23.55
N LEU A 97 19.97 17.58 -24.44
CA LEU A 97 18.86 17.18 -25.29
C LEU A 97 19.51 16.60 -26.55
N ASP A 98 19.60 15.28 -26.69
CA ASP A 98 19.58 14.53 -27.96
C ASP A 98 19.97 13.05 -27.77
N ALA A 99 19.22 12.17 -28.46
CA ALA A 99 19.34 10.70 -28.64
C ALA A 99 18.61 9.76 -27.65
#